data_AF-A0A3C0I726-F1
#
_entry.id   AF-A0A3C0I726-F1
#
_cell.length_a   1.000
_cell.length_b   1.000
_cell.length_c   1.000
_cell.angle_alpha   90.00
_cell.angle_beta   90.00
_cell.angle_gamma   90.00
#
_symmetry.space_group_name_H-M   'P 1'
#
loop_
_entity.id
_entity.type
_entity.pdbx_description
1 polymer ?
#
loop_
_entity_poly.entity_id
_entity_poly.type
_entity_poly.pdbx_seq_one_letter_code
_entity_poly.pdbx_strand_id
1 'polypeptide(L)' 'METFIQNLPKTELHIHIEGSLEPELMFEIAQRNGVTLRFASVEAVRQAYQIQQAFNLSHNNIYQLAKNAFQASFQQSN' A
#
# COMPACT_ATOMS: atom_id res chain seq x y z
N MET A 1 3.59 -24.36 -0.59
CA MET A 1 3.80 -23.51 -1.78
C MET A 1 4.18 -22.08 -1.40
N GLU A 2 3.53 -21.49 -0.40
CA GLU A 2 3.80 -20.11 0.06
C GLU A 2 5.25 -19.89 0.52
N THR A 3 5.78 -20.75 1.40
CA THR A 3 7.18 -20.69 1.86
C THR A 3 8.18 -20.77 0.71
N PHE A 4 7.88 -21.55 -0.33
CA PHE A 4 8.72 -21.65 -1.52
C PHE A 4 8.75 -20.31 -2.28
N ILE A 5 7.59 -19.69 -2.50
CA ILE A 5 7.48 -18.38 -3.19
C ILE A 5 8.19 -17.27 -2.39
N GLN A 6 7.99 -17.22 -1.07
CA GLN A 6 8.59 -16.20 -0.20
C GLN A 6 10.12 -16.25 -0.21
N ASN A 7 10.72 -17.45 -0.31
CA ASN A 7 12.18 -17.63 -0.28
C ASN A 7 12.89 -17.40 -1.62
N LEU A 8 12.17 -17.22 -2.72
CA LEU A 8 12.81 -16.90 -4.00
C LEU A 8 13.48 -15.52 -3.93
N PRO A 9 14.70 -15.34 -4.47
CA PRO A 9 15.28 -14.01 -4.65
C PRO A 9 14.39 -13.23 -5.64
N LYS A 10 14.05 -11.99 -5.27
CA LYS A 10 13.16 -11.11 -6.04
C LYS A 10 13.81 -9.75 -6.21
N THR A 11 13.42 -9.06 -7.27
CA THR A 11 13.73 -7.65 -7.46
C THR A 11 12.42 -6.89 -7.57
N GLU A 12 12.31 -5.81 -6.81
CA GLU A 12 11.17 -4.88 -6.88
C GLU A 12 11.56 -3.70 -7.76
N LEU A 13 10.90 -3.57 -8.91
CA LEU A 13 11.26 -2.57 -9.94
C LEU A 13 10.42 -1.29 -9.85
N HIS A 14 9.34 -1.32 -9.08
CA HIS A 14 8.44 -0.18 -8.91
C HIS A 14 7.84 -0.23 -7.52
N ILE A 15 8.31 0.66 -6.67
CA ILE A 15 7.73 0.96 -5.36
C ILE A 15 7.72 2.47 -5.16
N HIS A 16 6.68 2.97 -4.52
CA HIS A 16 6.67 4.33 -4.00
C HIS A 16 7.13 4.28 -2.54
N ILE A 17 8.17 5.02 -2.19
CA ILE A 17 8.69 5.05 -0.80
C ILE A 17 7.58 5.51 0.14
N GLU A 18 6.81 6.51 -0.28
CA GLU A 18 5.65 7.03 0.43
C GLU A 18 4.57 5.95 0.65
N GLY A 19 4.45 5.00 -0.27
CA GLY A 19 3.52 3.86 -0.18
C GLY A 19 3.99 2.75 0.75
N SER A 20 5.24 2.80 1.22
CA SER A 20 5.82 1.88 2.22
C SER A 20 5.82 2.44 3.65
N LEU A 21 5.26 3.64 3.85
CA LEU A 21 5.25 4.28 5.15
C LEU A 21 4.22 3.59 6.08
N GLU A 22 4.74 2.82 7.03
CA GLU A 22 3.91 2.16 8.03
C GLU A 22 3.26 3.19 8.99
N PRO A 23 2.00 2.95 9.43
CA PRO A 23 1.31 3.81 10.38
C PRO A 23 2.11 4.15 11.65
N GLU A 24 2.77 3.17 12.25
CA GLU A 24 3.58 3.35 13.45
C GLU A 24 4.74 4.32 13.20
N LEU A 25 5.47 4.10 12.11
CA LEU A 25 6.59 4.96 11.71
C LEU A 25 6.11 6.38 11.36
N MET A 26 4.92 6.51 10.78
CA MET A 26 4.31 7.83 10.52
C MET A 26 4.13 8.62 11.82
N PHE A 27 3.65 7.99 12.90
CA PHE A 27 3.50 8.64 14.21
C PHE A 27 4.85 8.98 14.84
N GLU A 28 5.85 8.10 14.76
CA GLU A 28 7.20 8.36 15.27
C GLU A 28 7.84 9.58 14.57
N ILE A 29 7.76 9.64 13.24
CA ILE A 29 8.30 10.75 12.45
C ILE A 29 7.55 12.05 12.77
N ALA A 30 6.22 11.98 12.92
CA ALA A 30 5.40 13.13 13.27
C ALA A 30 5.76 13.69 14.66
N GLN A 31 5.92 12.81 15.66
CA GLN A 31 6.37 13.19 17.00
C GLN A 31 7.75 13.83 16.95
N ARG A 32 8.71 13.21 16.26
CA ARG A 32 10.08 13.73 16.10
C ARG A 32 10.10 15.14 15.52
N ASN A 33 9.22 15.40 14.55
CA ASN A 33 9.20 16.65 13.81
C ASN A 33 8.19 17.67 14.40
N GLY A 34 7.51 17.36 15.51
CA GLY A 34 6.50 18.24 16.11
C GLY A 34 5.27 18.48 15.22
N VAL A 35 4.94 17.53 14.34
CA VAL A 35 3.81 17.63 13.41
C VAL A 35 2.58 16.96 14.03
N THR A 36 1.46 17.68 14.11
CA THR A 36 0.19 17.10 14.52
C THR A 36 -0.46 16.35 13.37
N LEU A 37 -0.70 15.05 13.55
CA LEU A 37 -1.40 14.22 12.58
C LEU A 37 -2.92 14.43 12.66
N ARG A 38 -3.61 14.27 11.54
CA ARG A 38 -5.09 14.31 11.46
C ARG A 38 -5.75 13.05 12.04
N PHE A 39 -4.98 11.99 12.24
CA PHE A 39 -5.45 10.72 12.77
C PHE A 39 -5.20 10.65 14.26
N ALA A 40 -6.20 10.18 15.01
CA ALA A 40 -6.14 10.11 16.46
C ALA A 40 -5.26 8.95 16.98
N SER A 41 -5.08 7.90 16.18
CA SER A 41 -4.23 6.75 16.52
C SER A 41 -3.75 6.01 15.28
N VAL A 42 -2.82 5.07 15.49
CA VAL A 42 -2.34 4.12 14.49
C VAL A 42 -3.51 3.30 13.90
N GLU A 43 -4.44 2.86 14.74
CA GLU A 43 -5.62 2.09 14.32
C GLU A 43 -6.52 2.91 13.39
N ALA A 44 -6.68 4.21 13.65
CA ALA A 44 -7.47 5.09 12.78
C ALA A 44 -6.85 5.19 11.36
N VAL A 45 -5.52 5.18 11.26
CA VAL A 45 -4.81 5.13 9.97
C VAL A 45 -5.00 3.78 9.29
N ARG A 46 -4.85 2.68 10.04
CA ARG A 46 -5.06 1.32 9.52
C ARG A 46 -6.47 1.12 8.98
N GLN A 47 -7.48 1.68 9.65
CA GLN A 47 -8.86 1.66 9.16
C GLN A 47 -9.03 2.47 7.87
N ALA A 48 -8.35 3.62 7.75
CA ALA A 48 -8.36 4.40 6.52
C ALA A 48 -7.75 3.65 5.32
N TYR A 49 -6.80 2.73 5.56
CA TYR A 49 -6.23 1.86 4.52
C TYR A 49 -7.11 0.67 4.12
N GLN A 50 -8.22 0.40 4.83
CA GLN A 50 -9.17 -0.68 4.47
C GLN A 50 -10.11 -0.29 3.31
N ILE A 51 -9.53 0.23 2.23
CA ILE A 51 -10.20 0.66 1.00
C ILE A 51 -11.04 -0.49 0.41
N GLN A 52 -10.58 -1.74 0.50
CA GLN A 52 -11.30 -2.90 -0.02
C GLN A 52 -12.67 -3.13 0.64
N GLN A 53 -12.74 -3.00 1.97
CA GLN A 53 -14.01 -3.13 2.69
C GLN A 53 -14.91 -1.91 2.45
N ALA A 54 -14.32 -0.70 2.43
CA ALA A 54 -15.07 0.53 2.19
C ALA A 54 -15.75 0.58 0.81
N PHE A 55 -15.15 -0.05 -0.22
CA PHE A 55 -15.68 -0.10 -1.59
C PHE A 55 -16.33 -1.44 -1.94
N ASN A 56 -16.53 -2.34 -0.97
CA ASN A 56 -17.10 -3.69 -1.17
C ASN A 56 -16.44 -4.46 -2.33
N LEU A 57 -15.11 -4.34 -2.46
CA LEU A 57 -14.36 -4.91 -3.56
C LEU A 57 -14.11 -6.39 -3.32
N SER A 58 -14.49 -7.24 -4.27
CA SER A 58 -14.09 -8.65 -4.26
C SER A 58 -12.61 -8.80 -4.62
N HIS A 59 -12.03 -9.97 -4.30
CA HIS A 59 -10.66 -10.33 -4.67
C HIS A 59 -10.41 -10.16 -6.18
N ASN A 60 -11.40 -10.49 -7.02
CA ASN A 60 -11.33 -10.30 -8.47
C ASN A 60 -11.32 -8.81 -8.85
N ASN A 61 -12.07 -7.95 -8.16
CA ASN A 61 -12.04 -6.51 -8.43
C ASN A 61 -10.66 -5.91 -8.16
N ILE A 62 -10.01 -6.32 -7.07
CA ILE A 62 -8.66 -5.87 -6.73
C ILE A 62 -7.66 -6.37 -7.77
N TYR A 63 -7.77 -7.63 -8.17
CA TYR A 63 -6.92 -8.20 -9.21
C TYR A 63 -7.03 -7.44 -10.54
N GLN A 64 -8.27 -7.16 -10.99
CA GLN A 64 -8.48 -6.40 -12.23
C GLN A 64 -8.01 -4.95 -12.10
N LEU A 65 -8.21 -4.32 -10.94
CA LEU A 65 -7.73 -2.96 -10.69
C LEU A 65 -6.19 -2.90 -10.78
N ALA A 66 -5.49 -3.82 -10.11
CA ALA A 66 -4.04 -3.91 -10.15
C ALA A 66 -3.53 -4.19 -11.57
N LYS A 67 -4.18 -5.13 -12.29
CA LYS A 67 -3.86 -5.45 -13.68
C LYS A 67 -4.02 -4.23 -14.59
N ASN A 68 -5.13 -3.52 -14.50
CA ASN A 68 -5.40 -2.35 -15.33
C ASN A 68 -4.47 -1.18 -15.00
N ALA A 69 -4.15 -0.96 -13.72
CA ALA A 69 -3.21 0.07 -13.28
C ALA A 69 -1.78 -0.21 -13.80
N PHE A 70 -1.34 -1.48 -13.73
CA PHE A 70 -0.08 -1.90 -14.32
C PHE A 70 -0.09 -1.69 -15.84
N GLN A 71 -1.15 -2.13 -16.53
CA GLN A 71 -1.27 -1.96 -17.97
C GLN A 71 -1.23 -0.48 -18.38
N ALA A 72 -1.95 0.40 -17.68
CA ALA A 72 -1.93 1.83 -17.95
C ALA A 72 -0.56 2.47 -17.69
N SER A 73 0.19 1.99 -16.68
CA SER A 73 1.50 2.55 -16.33
C SER A 73 2.62 2.10 -17.28
N PHE A 74 2.51 0.89 -17.85
CA PHE A 74 3.60 0.28 -18.64
C PHE A 74 3.29 0.12 -20.14
N GLN A 75 2.03 0.18 -20.57
CA GLN A 75 1.64 0.07 -21.99
C GLN A 75 1.26 1.41 -22.64
N GLN A 76 1.49 2.56 -21.99
CA GLN A 76 1.36 3.88 -22.63
C GLN A 76 2.61 4.32 -23.43
N SER A 77 3.55 3.40 -23.68
CA SER A 77 4.69 3.64 -24.58
C SER A 77 4.42 2.94 -25.91
N ASN A 78 3.87 3.71 -26.87
CA ASN A 78 3.70 3.46 -28.32
C ASN A 78 3.61 1.99 -28.81
#